data_AF-A8RF51-F1
#
_entry.id   AF-A8RF51-F1
#
_cell.length_a   1.000
_cell.length_b   1.000
_cell.length_c   1.000
_cell.angle_alpha   90.00
_cell.angle_beta   90.00
_cell.angle_gamma   90.00
#
_symmetry.space_group_name_H-M   'P 1'
#
loop_
_entity.id
_entity.type
_entity.pdbx_description
1 polymer ?
#
loop_
_entity_poly.entity_id
_entity_poly.type
_entity_poly.pdbx_seq_one_letter_code
_entity_poly.pdbx_strand_id
1 'polypeptide(L)'
;MIHNLMYIELKTGYCDDGPAWIGYVKTSKTKNTIYFNNHAFQKSIGNYSNYIDIENGDEYWISGLKKKESNRHWAGHGKIMIDQRAVKEYLTLINEQELPLHLFEIVKIEDTFPIERVHKLLNEKRA
;
A
#
# COMPACT_ATOMS: atom_id res chain seq x y z
N MET A 1 6.99 14.32 -7.79
CA MET A 1 6.36 13.08 -7.30
C MET A 1 7.16 12.64 -6.10
N ILE A 2 6.50 12.31 -4.99
CA ILE A 2 7.18 11.97 -3.74
C ILE A 2 7.19 10.45 -3.64
N HIS A 3 8.35 9.88 -3.33
CA HIS A 3 8.49 8.47 -2.99
C HIS A 3 8.35 8.36 -1.47
N ASN A 4 7.33 7.63 -1.02
CA ASN A 4 7.11 7.37 0.39
C ASN A 4 7.10 5.87 0.61
N LEU A 5 7.69 5.41 1.70
CA LEU A 5 7.49 4.03 2.16
C LEU A 5 6.17 3.96 2.93
N MET A 6 5.25 3.11 2.48
CA MET A 6 3.88 3.04 3.03
C MET A 6 3.45 1.60 3.29
N TYR A 7 2.46 1.47 4.16
CA TYR A 7 1.67 0.25 4.36
C TYR A 7 0.44 0.29 3.47
N ILE A 8 0.13 -0.81 2.79
CA ILE A 8 -1.00 -0.98 1.86
C ILE A 8 -1.69 -2.29 2.19
N GLU A 9 -2.99 -2.31 2.42
CA GLU A 9 -3.78 -3.52 2.70
C GLU A 9 -5.06 -3.52 1.86
N LEU A 10 -5.32 -4.63 1.20
CA LEU A 10 -6.59 -4.85 0.49
C LEU A 10 -7.69 -5.17 1.50
N LYS A 11 -8.80 -4.43 1.46
CA LYS A 11 -9.95 -4.61 2.36
C LYS A 11 -11.09 -5.35 1.67
N THR A 12 -11.30 -5.14 0.37
CA THR A 12 -12.40 -5.79 -0.37
C THR A 12 -12.29 -7.31 -0.29
N GLY A 13 -13.36 -7.95 0.20
CA GLY A 13 -13.44 -9.40 0.31
C GLY A 13 -12.70 -10.00 1.52
N TYR A 14 -12.14 -9.17 2.40
CA TYR A 14 -11.37 -9.64 3.56
C TYR A 14 -11.82 -8.96 4.86
N CYS A 15 -12.02 -9.76 5.90
CA CYS A 15 -12.36 -9.28 7.24
C CYS A 15 -11.08 -8.99 8.05
N ASP A 16 -10.29 -8.01 7.61
CA ASP A 16 -8.97 -7.63 8.16
C ASP A 16 -7.80 -8.59 7.88
N ASP A 17 -8.05 -9.65 7.13
CA ASP A 17 -7.04 -10.66 6.75
C ASP A 17 -6.50 -10.48 5.33
N GLY A 18 -6.71 -9.31 4.73
CA GLY A 18 -6.37 -9.08 3.34
C GLY A 18 -4.86 -9.11 3.07
N PRO A 19 -4.44 -9.40 1.83
CA PRO A 19 -3.05 -9.20 1.43
C PRO A 19 -2.57 -7.79 1.79
N ALA A 20 -1.38 -7.69 2.39
CA ALA A 20 -0.80 -6.38 2.72
C ALA A 20 0.68 -6.29 2.38
N TRP A 21 1.11 -5.08 2.09
CA TRP A 21 2.44 -4.75 1.63
C TRP A 21 3.04 -3.60 2.42
N ILE A 22 4.36 -3.64 2.55
CA ILE A 22 5.19 -2.47 2.86
C ILE A 22 6.07 -2.22 1.64
N GLY A 23 5.90 -1.07 0.99
CA GLY A 23 6.65 -0.77 -0.23
C GLY A 23 6.66 0.72 -0.58
N TYR A 24 7.57 1.07 -1.48
CA TYR A 24 7.70 2.43 -1.96
C TYR A 24 6.55 2.76 -2.91
N VAL A 25 5.85 3.84 -2.60
CA VAL A 25 4.74 4.34 -3.41
C VAL A 25 5.11 5.67 -4.04
N LYS A 26 4.48 5.95 -5.17
CA LYS A 26 4.56 7.26 -5.82
C LYS A 26 3.26 8.01 -5.57
N THR A 27 3.34 9.25 -5.10
CA THR A 27 2.14 10.09 -4.94
C THR A 27 2.03 11.15 -6.03
N SER A 28 0.81 11.46 -6.44
CA SER A 28 0.53 12.62 -7.28
C SER A 28 0.92 13.92 -6.59
N LYS A 29 1.05 15.03 -7.35
CA LYS A 29 1.43 16.34 -6.80
C LYS A 29 0.46 16.80 -5.69
N THR A 30 -0.84 16.51 -5.85
CA THR A 30 -1.89 16.85 -4.87
C THR A 30 -2.02 15.82 -3.76
N LYS A 31 -1.27 14.71 -3.80
CA LYS A 31 -1.37 13.57 -2.87
C LYS A 31 -2.73 12.85 -2.86
N ASN A 32 -3.59 13.12 -3.85
CA ASN A 32 -4.90 12.45 -3.97
C ASN A 32 -4.82 11.08 -4.62
N THR A 33 -3.71 10.77 -5.29
CA THR A 33 -3.50 9.49 -5.98
C THR A 33 -2.18 8.88 -5.55
N ILE A 34 -2.22 7.60 -5.22
CA ILE A 34 -1.07 6.78 -4.89
C ILE A 34 -0.90 5.74 -5.99
N TYR A 35 0.32 5.53 -6.47
CA TYR A 35 0.66 4.49 -7.43
C TYR A 35 1.60 3.50 -6.76
N PHE A 36 1.29 2.22 -6.89
CA PHE A 36 2.09 1.15 -6.31
C PHE A 36 1.78 -0.16 -7.03
N ASN A 37 2.82 -0.92 -7.37
CA ASN A 37 2.71 -2.27 -7.91
C ASN A 37 1.75 -2.42 -9.12
N ASN A 38 1.84 -1.54 -10.12
CA ASN A 38 0.95 -1.48 -11.29
C ASN A 38 -0.52 -1.10 -11.00
N HIS A 39 -0.82 -0.60 -9.80
CA HIS A 39 -2.12 -0.09 -9.40
C HIS A 39 -2.11 1.43 -9.17
N ALA A 40 -3.29 2.03 -9.21
CA ALA A 40 -3.49 3.43 -8.85
C ALA A 40 -4.70 3.59 -7.95
N PHE A 41 -4.47 4.20 -6.80
CA PHE A 41 -5.42 4.34 -5.72
C PHE A 41 -5.84 5.78 -5.57
N GLN A 42 -7.14 6.05 -5.63
CA GLN A 42 -7.71 7.35 -5.37
C GLN A 42 -8.19 7.44 -3.93
N LYS A 43 -7.88 8.54 -3.25
CA LYS A 43 -8.36 8.78 -1.89
C LYS A 43 -9.89 8.76 -1.85
N SER A 44 -10.46 7.93 -0.99
CA SER A 44 -11.90 7.76 -0.79
C SER A 44 -12.16 7.49 0.69
N ILE A 45 -13.08 8.21 1.33
CA ILE A 45 -13.34 8.02 2.78
C ILE A 45 -14.45 6.97 2.92
N GLY A 46 -14.06 5.73 3.26
CA GLY A 46 -14.97 4.64 3.60
C GLY A 46 -14.95 4.34 5.11
N ASN A 47 -15.77 3.37 5.54
CA ASN A 47 -15.83 2.94 6.94
C ASN A 47 -14.60 2.14 7.37
N TYR A 48 -14.03 1.33 6.47
CA TYR A 48 -12.92 0.40 6.74
C TYR A 48 -11.74 0.57 5.78
N SER A 49 -11.81 1.56 4.90
CA SER A 49 -10.87 1.84 3.82
C SER A 49 -10.71 3.34 3.65
N ASN A 50 -9.57 3.76 3.11
CA ASN A 50 -9.28 5.18 2.85
C ASN A 50 -8.82 5.47 1.41
N TYR A 51 -8.74 4.41 0.58
CA TYR A 51 -8.50 4.50 -0.85
C TYR A 51 -9.32 3.45 -1.61
N ILE A 52 -9.57 3.73 -2.88
CA ILE A 52 -10.16 2.80 -3.85
C ILE A 52 -9.23 2.69 -5.07
N ASP A 53 -9.05 1.48 -5.60
CA ASP A 53 -8.37 1.29 -6.88
C ASP A 53 -9.25 1.81 -8.02
N ILE A 54 -8.65 2.63 -8.89
CA ILE A 54 -9.36 3.36 -9.95
C ILE A 54 -9.89 2.42 -11.04
N GLU A 55 -9.22 1.28 -11.27
CA GLU A 55 -9.48 0.36 -12.36
C GLU A 55 -10.52 -0.70 -11.96
N ASN A 56 -10.37 -1.32 -10.78
CA ASN A 56 -11.22 -2.44 -10.38
C ASN A 56 -12.24 -2.10 -9.26
N GLY A 57 -12.09 -0.96 -8.58
CA GLY A 57 -13.00 -0.55 -7.49
C GLY A 57 -12.73 -1.22 -6.14
N ASP A 58 -11.65 -1.98 -6.01
CA ASP A 58 -11.26 -2.58 -4.73
C ASP A 58 -10.86 -1.51 -3.72
N GLU A 59 -11.28 -1.71 -2.47
CA GLU A 59 -11.03 -0.81 -1.36
C GLU A 59 -9.76 -1.21 -0.62
N TYR A 60 -8.97 -0.20 -0.27
CA TYR A 60 -7.68 -0.37 0.38
C TYR A 60 -7.56 0.51 1.63
N TRP A 61 -6.80 0.01 2.58
CA TRP A 61 -6.24 0.79 3.67
C TRP A 61 -4.77 1.12 3.36
N ILE A 62 -4.46 2.40 3.19
CA ILE A 62 -3.10 2.88 2.93
C ILE A 62 -2.70 3.91 3.98
N SER A 63 -1.59 3.68 4.65
CA SER A 63 -1.07 4.57 5.69
C SER A 63 0.45 4.67 5.66
N GLY A 64 0.99 5.65 6.38
CA GLY A 64 2.41 5.63 6.73
C GLY A 64 2.74 4.42 7.61
N LEU A 65 4.03 4.13 7.72
CA LEU A 65 4.52 3.05 8.57
C LEU A 65 4.39 3.42 10.06
N LYS A 66 4.00 2.44 10.87
CA LYS A 66 3.99 2.56 12.33
C LYS A 66 5.31 2.08 12.90
N LYS A 67 5.74 2.71 14.00
CA LYS A 67 6.97 2.37 14.75
C LYS A 67 6.91 1.04 15.50
N LYS A 68 5.75 0.38 15.52
CA LYS A 68 5.54 -0.93 16.11
C LYS A 68 4.91 -1.83 15.04
N GLU A 69 4.94 -3.13 15.27
CA GLU A 69 4.39 -4.16 14.37
C GLU A 69 2.85 -4.07 14.17
N SER A 70 2.18 -3.05 14.70
CA SER A 70 0.74 -2.83 14.59
C SER A 70 0.28 -2.22 13.26
N ASN A 71 1.02 -2.42 12.17
CA ASN A 71 0.62 -1.93 10.85
C ASN A 71 -0.70 -2.58 10.41
N ARG A 72 -0.83 -3.90 10.60
CA ARG A 72 -2.09 -4.65 10.43
C ARG A 72 -3.03 -4.41 11.61
N HIS A 73 -4.33 -4.55 11.37
CA HIS A 73 -5.36 -4.52 12.41
C HIS A 73 -5.08 -5.62 13.46
N TRP A 74 -5.47 -5.41 14.72
CA TRP A 74 -5.14 -6.34 15.82
C TRP A 74 -5.81 -7.71 15.67
N ALA A 75 -6.94 -7.76 14.97
CA ALA A 75 -7.65 -9.00 14.63
C ALA A 75 -7.29 -9.54 13.24
N GLY A 76 -6.39 -8.86 12.52
CA GLY A 76 -5.94 -9.28 11.20
C GLY A 76 -4.78 -10.26 11.28
N HIS A 77 -4.81 -11.26 10.41
CA HIS A 77 -3.86 -12.37 10.34
C HIS A 77 -3.12 -12.36 9.00
N GLY A 78 -2.07 -13.18 8.88
CA GLY A 78 -1.30 -13.33 7.65
C GLY A 78 -0.05 -12.44 7.60
N LYS A 79 0.85 -12.79 6.69
CA LYS A 79 2.13 -12.10 6.55
C LYS A 79 1.97 -10.79 5.79
N ILE A 80 2.81 -9.82 6.14
CA ILE A 80 2.97 -8.58 5.39
C ILE A 80 4.14 -8.75 4.43
N MET A 81 3.89 -8.57 3.13
CA MET A 81 4.93 -8.61 2.12
C MET A 81 5.72 -7.31 2.13
N ILE A 82 6.99 -7.35 2.50
CA ILE A 82 7.87 -6.16 2.51
C ILE A 82 8.79 -6.18 1.29
N ASP A 83 8.91 -5.04 0.61
CA ASP A 83 9.92 -4.86 -0.43
C ASP A 83 11.31 -5.07 0.16
N GLN A 84 12.12 -5.94 -0.44
CA GLN A 84 13.51 -6.18 -0.05
C GLN A 84 14.31 -4.88 0.16
N ARG A 85 14.02 -3.83 -0.62
CA ARG A 85 14.68 -2.53 -0.54
C ARG A 85 14.32 -1.78 0.75
N ALA A 86 13.12 -2.01 1.28
CA ALA A 86 12.58 -1.34 2.44
C ALA A 86 12.98 -1.97 3.78
N VAL A 87 13.49 -3.21 3.78
CA VAL A 87 13.79 -3.97 5.00
C VAL A 87 14.67 -3.17 5.97
N LYS A 88 15.78 -2.58 5.49
CA LYS A 88 16.70 -1.80 6.32
C LYS A 88 16.05 -0.56 6.93
N GLU A 89 15.28 0.18 6.12
CA GLU A 89 14.57 1.38 6.56
C GLU A 89 13.50 1.03 7.60
N TYR A 90 12.75 -0.06 7.36
CA TYR A 90 11.72 -0.54 8.27
C TYR A 90 12.29 -1.02 9.60
N LEU A 91 13.39 -1.80 9.59
CA LEU A 91 14.09 -2.23 10.81
C LEU A 91 14.56 -1.03 11.65
N THR A 92 15.10 -0.01 11.00
CA THR A 92 15.50 1.24 11.66
C THR A 92 14.30 1.95 12.29
N LEU A 93 13.14 1.93 11.64
CA LEU A 93 11.91 2.55 12.13
C LEU A 93 11.36 1.85 13.38
N ILE A 94 11.38 0.51 13.40
CA ILE A 94 10.88 -0.28 14.54
C ILE A 94 11.93 -0.54 15.62
N ASN A 95 13.19 -0.12 15.38
CA ASN A 95 14.34 -0.33 16.27
C ASN A 95 14.61 -1.81 16.56
N GLU A 96 14.54 -2.64 15.52
CA GLU A 96 14.85 -4.08 15.57
C GLU A 96 16.08 -4.40 14.72
N GLN A 97 16.80 -5.46 15.09
CA GLN A 97 17.98 -5.91 14.34
C GLN A 97 17.62 -6.83 13.17
N GLU A 98 16.58 -7.65 13.34
CA GLU A 98 16.17 -8.65 12.37
C GLU A 98 14.67 -8.58 12.12
N LEU A 99 14.26 -8.92 10.89
CA LEU A 99 12.86 -8.89 10.50
C LEU A 99 12.18 -10.15 11.02
N PRO A 100 11.07 -10.05 11.76
CA PRO A 100 10.35 -11.23 12.24
C PRO A 100 9.64 -11.94 11.09
N LEU A 101 10.31 -12.95 10.53
CA LEU A 101 9.85 -13.69 9.32
C LEU A 101 8.54 -14.47 9.52
N HIS A 102 8.05 -14.57 10.76
CA HIS A 102 6.72 -15.12 11.04
C HIS A 102 5.60 -14.10 10.71
N LEU A 103 5.89 -12.80 10.79
CA LEU A 103 4.97 -11.70 10.43
C LEU A 103 5.22 -11.16 9.03
N PHE A 104 6.42 -11.30 8.50
CA PHE A 104 6.82 -10.70 7.23
C PHE A 104 7.32 -11.71 6.21
N GLU A 105 7.09 -11.40 4.95
CA GLU A 105 7.68 -12.07 3.80
C GLU A 105 8.43 -11.05 2.95
N ILE A 106 9.69 -11.32 2.63
CA ILE A 106 10.50 -10.42 1.82
C ILE A 106 10.23 -10.72 0.34
N VAL A 107 9.80 -9.71 -0.40
CA VAL A 107 9.47 -9.81 -1.82
C VAL A 107 10.20 -8.75 -2.65
N LYS A 108 10.36 -9.00 -3.95
CA LYS A 108 10.79 -7.98 -4.91
C LYS A 108 9.54 -7.30 -5.48
N ILE A 109 9.40 -6.00 -5.23
CA ILE A 109 8.31 -5.19 -5.79
C ILE A 109 8.90 -4.31 -6.89
N GLU A 110 8.32 -4.38 -8.08
CA GLU A 110 8.76 -3.55 -9.21
C GLU A 110 8.07 -2.19 -9.18
N ASP A 111 8.82 -1.13 -9.52
CA ASP A 111 8.32 0.25 -9.61
C ASP A 111 7.52 0.47 -10.90
N THR A 112 6.43 -0.28 -11.04
CA THR A 112 5.50 -0.16 -12.17
C THR A 112 4.37 0.78 -11.78
N PHE A 113 4.25 1.92 -12.48
CA PHE A 113 3.25 2.94 -12.18
C PHE A 113 2.39 3.23 -13.42
N PRO A 114 1.08 2.90 -13.42
CA PRO A 114 0.23 2.97 -14.61
C PRO A 114 -0.30 4.40 -14.87
N ILE A 115 0.56 5.41 -14.81
CA ILE A 115 0.16 6.83 -14.82
C ILE A 115 -0.59 7.18 -16.11
N GLU A 116 -0.05 6.83 -17.28
CA GLU A 116 -0.67 7.11 -18.57
C GLU A 116 -2.01 6.38 -18.74
N ARG A 117 -2.04 5.09 -18.36
CA ARG A 117 -3.25 4.25 -18.40
C ARG A 117 -4.37 4.85 -17.55
N VAL A 118 -4.06 5.25 -16.32
CA VAL A 118 -5.01 5.82 -15.36
C VAL A 118 -5.48 7.21 -15.79
N HIS A 119 -4.59 8.05 -16.32
CA HIS A 119 -4.98 9.35 -16.86
C HIS A 119 -5.99 9.23 -18.01
N LYS A 120 -5.80 8.26 -18.91
CA LYS A 120 -6.74 7.99 -20.00
C LYS A 120 -8.11 7.57 -19.45
N LEU A 121 -8.16 6.61 -18.54
CA LEU A 121 -9.40 6.14 -17.90
C LEU A 121 -10.17 7.26 -17.19
N LEU A 122 -9.48 8.13 -16.45
CA LEU A 122 -10.12 9.24 -15.73
C LEU A 122 -10.67 10.31 -16.67
N ASN A 123 -10.05 10.52 -17.84
CA ASN A 123 -10.55 11.46 -18.84
C ASN A 123 -11.75 10.89 -19.60
N GLU A 124 -11.76 9.59 -19.89
CA GLU A 124 -12.91 8.91 -20.51
C GLU A 124 -14.15 8.93 -19.61
N LYS A 125 -13.99 8.74 -18.29
CA LYS A 125 -15.10 8.84 -17.32
C LYS A 125 -15.72 10.24 -17.19
N ARG A 126 -15.07 11.28 -17.73
CA ARG A 126 -15.51 12.69 -17.65
C ARG A 126 -16.16 13.19 -18.93
N ALA A 127 -16.04 12.45 -20.03
CA ALA A 127 -16.67 12.76 -21.32
C ALA A 127 -18.11 12.23 -21.36
#